data_AF-A0A380DN05-F1
#
_entry.id   AF-A0A380DN05-F1
#
_cell.length_a   1.000
_cell.length_b   1.000
_cell.length_c   1.000
_cell.angle_alpha   90.00
_cell.angle_beta   90.00
_cell.angle_gamma   90.00
#
_symmetry.space_group_name_H-M   'P 1'
#
loop_
_entity.id
_entity.type
_entity.pdbx_description
1 polymer ?
#
loop_
_entity_poly.entity_id
_entity_poly.type
_entity_poly.pdbx_seq_one_letter_code
_entity_poly.pdbx_strand_id
1 'polypeptide(L)'
;MLWQSGNHEFDFGYDQLKKLEGMLDFPMLSTNVYKDGKRAFKPSTIVTKNGIRYGIIGVTTPETKTKTRPEGIKGVEFRDPLQSVTAEMMRFIKT
;
A
#
# COMPACT_ATOMS: atom_id res chain seq x y z
N MET A 1 -1.39 -10.86 -11.40
CA MET A 1 -0.91 -11.05 -10.01
C MET A 1 -0.97 -9.71 -9.30
N LEU A 2 -1.19 -9.66 -7.98
CA LEU A 2 -1.18 -8.43 -7.16
C LEU A 2 -0.51 -8.74 -5.83
N TRP A 3 0.17 -7.76 -5.24
CA TRP A 3 0.83 -7.90 -3.93
C TRP A 3 0.46 -6.74 -3.01
N GLN A 4 0.04 -7.08 -1.79
CA GLN A 4 -0.19 -6.15 -0.69
C GLN A 4 1.02 -6.15 0.24
N SER A 5 1.58 -4.97 0.52
CA SER A 5 2.73 -4.85 1.44
C SER A 5 2.28 -5.09 2.88
N GLY A 6 2.84 -6.10 3.53
CA GLY A 6 2.77 -6.32 4.98
C GLY A 6 3.94 -5.66 5.71
N ASN A 7 4.12 -6.02 6.99
CA ASN A 7 5.18 -5.46 7.84
C ASN A 7 6.58 -5.97 7.45
N HIS A 8 6.70 -7.23 7.03
CA HIS A 8 7.99 -7.85 6.71
C HIS A 8 8.60 -7.31 5.41
N GLU A 9 7.78 -6.77 4.51
CA GLU A 9 8.27 -6.06 3.33
C GLU A 9 9.12 -4.83 3.69
N PHE A 10 9.01 -4.31 4.92
CA PHE A 10 9.81 -3.18 5.39
C PHE A 10 11.06 -3.60 6.19
N ASP A 11 11.32 -4.90 6.41
CA ASP A 11 12.44 -5.37 7.26
C ASP A 11 13.82 -4.92 6.74
N PHE A 12 13.94 -4.77 5.43
CA PHE A 12 15.14 -4.27 4.76
C PHE A 12 15.08 -2.76 4.45
N GLY A 13 14.05 -2.08 4.94
CA GLY A 13 13.82 -0.64 4.78
C GLY A 13 13.02 -0.27 3.53
N TYR A 14 12.42 0.92 3.59
CA TYR A 14 11.57 1.48 2.54
C TYR A 14 12.27 1.55 1.17
N ASP A 15 13.53 1.95 1.14
CA ASP A 15 14.25 2.14 -0.13
C ASP A 15 14.51 0.81 -0.83
N GLN A 16 14.75 -0.26 -0.08
CA GLN A 16 14.89 -1.61 -0.65
C GLN A 16 13.55 -2.12 -1.16
N LEU A 17 12.47 -1.88 -0.42
CA LEU A 17 11.12 -2.20 -0.87
C LEU A 17 10.76 -1.49 -2.19
N LYS A 18 11.11 -0.21 -2.33
CA LYS A 18 10.88 0.53 -3.59
C LYS A 18 11.73 0.03 -4.75
N LYS A 19 12.95 -0.46 -4.50
CA LYS A 19 13.75 -1.13 -5.53
C LYS A 19 13.09 -2.43 -5.98
N LEU A 20 12.62 -3.25 -5.04
CA LEU A 20 11.90 -4.48 -5.35
C LEU A 20 10.64 -4.20 -6.15
N GLU A 21 9.84 -3.21 -5.76
CA GLU A 21 8.65 -2.79 -6.53
C GLU A 21 9.00 -2.44 -7.97
N GLY A 22 10.12 -1.75 -8.21
CA GLY A 22 10.59 -1.42 -9.56
C GLY A 22 11.00 -2.63 -10.42
N MET A 23 11.15 -3.81 -9.82
CA MET A 23 11.44 -5.08 -10.51
C MET A 23 10.17 -5.91 -10.76
N LEU A 24 9.01 -5.50 -10.25
CA LEU A 24 7.76 -6.25 -10.39
C LEU A 24 6.96 -5.77 -11.60
N ASP A 25 6.44 -6.72 -12.39
CA ASP A 25 5.52 -6.45 -13.50
C ASP A 25 4.07 -6.20 -13.05
N PHE A 26 3.84 -6.14 -11.73
CA PHE A 26 2.53 -5.92 -11.14
C PHE A 26 2.60 -4.89 -10.00
N PRO A 27 1.53 -4.12 -9.77
CA PRO A 27 1.55 -3.07 -8.77
C PRO A 27 1.54 -3.63 -7.36
N MET A 28 2.32 -2.99 -6.48
CA MET A 28 2.13 -3.09 -5.04
C MET A 28 1.05 -2.13 -4.58
N LEU A 29 0.14 -2.61 -3.73
CA LEU A 29 -1.01 -1.84 -3.27
C LEU A 29 -0.92 -1.51 -1.78
N SER A 30 -1.07 -0.23 -1.43
CA SER A 30 -1.32 0.24 -0.06
C SER A 30 -1.89 1.65 -0.03
N THR A 31 -3.05 1.82 0.64
CA THR A 31 -3.74 3.11 0.75
C THR A 31 -3.21 3.97 1.90
N ASN A 32 -2.63 3.35 2.94
CA ASN A 32 -2.32 4.02 4.20
C ASN A 32 -0.82 4.22 4.46
N VAL A 33 0.06 3.89 3.51
CA VAL A 33 1.50 4.15 3.63
C VAL A 33 1.88 5.42 2.88
N TYR A 34 2.52 6.34 3.59
CA TYR A 34 2.99 7.61 3.07
C TYR A 34 4.49 7.75 3.31
N LYS A 35 5.18 8.42 2.40
CA LYS A 35 6.58 8.83 2.52
C LYS A 35 6.63 10.34 2.30
N ASP A 36 7.10 11.09 3.29
CA ASP A 36 7.26 12.55 3.23
C ASP A 36 5.96 13.26 2.75
N GLY A 37 4.82 12.84 3.32
CA GLY A 37 3.50 13.39 3.01
C GLY A 37 2.83 12.89 1.73
N LYS A 38 3.52 12.11 0.88
CA LYS A 38 2.97 11.55 -0.37
C LYS A 38 2.68 10.05 -0.23
N ARG A 39 1.66 9.55 -0.93
CA ARG A 39 1.37 8.10 -0.94
C ARG A 39 2.55 7.33 -1.53
N ALA A 40 2.98 6.28 -0.83
CA ALA A 40 4.14 5.48 -1.21
C ALA A 40 3.86 4.48 -2.34
N PHE A 41 2.62 3.98 -2.39
CA PHE A 41 2.17 2.91 -3.28
C PHE A 41 0.83 3.28 -3.93
N LYS A 42 0.44 2.54 -4.96
CA LYS A 42 -0.89 2.67 -5.55
C LYS A 42 -1.95 2.26 -4.51
N PRO A 43 -3.01 3.04 -4.27
CA PRO A 43 -3.94 2.73 -3.18
C PRO A 43 -4.83 1.53 -3.50
N SER A 44 -5.19 1.36 -4.77
CA SER A 44 -6.14 0.36 -5.22
C SER A 44 -6.04 0.11 -6.72
N THR A 45 -6.70 -0.93 -7.22
CA THR A 45 -6.85 -1.20 -8.65
C THR A 45 -8.22 -1.81 -8.94
N ILE A 46 -8.66 -1.73 -10.19
CA ILE A 46 -9.86 -2.43 -10.67
C ILE A 46 -9.40 -3.47 -11.69
N VAL A 47 -9.86 -4.71 -11.54
CA VAL A 47 -9.66 -5.79 -12.49
C VAL A 47 -11.01 -6.20 -13.05
N THR A 48 -11.13 -6.34 -14.37
CA THR A 48 -12.36 -6.83 -15.01
C THR A 48 -12.17 -8.26 -15.45
N LYS A 49 -13.06 -9.17 -15.04
CA LYS A 49 -13.06 -10.56 -15.46
C LYS A 49 -14.48 -11.00 -15.74
N ASN A 50 -14.72 -11.58 -16.92
CA ASN A 50 -16.04 -12.04 -17.37
C ASN A 50 -17.14 -10.95 -17.25
N GLY A 51 -16.79 -9.70 -17.59
CA GLY A 51 -17.72 -8.56 -17.49
C GLY A 51 -17.96 -8.03 -16.07
N ILE A 52 -17.40 -8.66 -15.03
CA ILE A 52 -17.51 -8.22 -13.64
C ILE A 52 -16.29 -7.39 -13.26
N ARG A 53 -16.52 -6.21 -12.65
CA ARG A 53 -15.46 -5.34 -12.10
C ARG A 53 -15.16 -5.72 -10.65
N TYR A 54 -13.90 -5.97 -10.33
CA TYR A 54 -13.39 -6.26 -8.99
C TYR A 54 -12.50 -5.11 -8.53
N GLY A 55 -12.95 -4.36 -7.52
CA GLY A 55 -12.14 -3.32 -6.86
C GLY A 55 -11.27 -3.94 -5.77
N ILE A 56 -9.97 -3.68 -5.81
CA ILE A 56 -8.99 -4.25 -4.88
C ILE A 56 -8.26 -3.10 -4.21
N ILE A 57 -8.41 -2.97 -2.89
CA ILE A 57 -7.80 -1.90 -2.08
C ILE A 57 -6.68 -2.54 -1.25
N GLY A 58 -5.47 -1.98 -1.34
CA GLY A 58 -4.34 -2.41 -0.51
C GLY A 58 -4.34 -1.69 0.82
N VAL A 59 -4.01 -2.37 1.92
CA VAL A 59 -3.78 -1.75 3.24
C VAL A 59 -2.62 -2.45 3.93
N THR A 60 -1.81 -1.69 4.66
CA THR A 60 -0.67 -2.20 5.42
C THR A 60 -0.94 -2.00 6.91
N THR A 61 -0.64 -3.01 7.73
CA THR A 61 -0.86 -2.91 9.18
C THR A 61 -0.05 -1.75 9.79
N PRO A 62 -0.66 -0.89 10.63
CA PRO A 62 0.07 0.16 11.36
C PRO A 62 1.13 -0.39 12.32
N GLU A 63 1.02 -1.66 12.73
CA GLU A 63 2.00 -2.34 13.58
C GLU A 63 3.41 -2.40 12.95
N THR A 64 3.52 -2.19 11.64
CA THR A 64 4.81 -2.08 10.95
C THR A 64 5.74 -1.05 11.60
N LYS A 65 5.18 0.04 12.17
CA LYS A 65 5.94 1.07 12.91
C LYS A 65 6.74 0.51 14.09
N THR A 66 6.26 -0.55 14.74
CA THR A 66 6.87 -1.10 15.96
C THR A 66 7.67 -2.38 15.68
N LYS A 67 7.59 -2.93 14.47
CA LYS A 67 8.21 -4.20 14.08
C LYS A 67 9.39 -4.04 13.11
N THR A 68 9.57 -2.86 12.55
CA THR A 68 10.69 -2.53 11.65
C THR A 68 11.71 -1.62 12.34
N ARG A 69 12.97 -1.69 11.91
CA ARG A 69 14.03 -0.79 12.38
C ARG A 69 13.68 0.68 12.08
N PRO A 70 13.74 1.61 13.06
CA PRO A 70 13.38 3.02 12.85
C PRO A 70 14.12 3.69 11.69
N GLU A 71 15.38 3.31 11.46
CA GLU A 71 16.21 3.85 10.37
C GLU A 71 15.63 3.49 9.00
N GLY A 72 15.05 2.29 8.87
CA GLY A 72 14.49 1.77 7.62
C GLY A 72 13.16 2.40 7.22
N ILE A 73 12.49 3.10 8.14
CA ILE A 73 11.17 3.72 7.92
C ILE A 73 11.17 5.23 8.18
N LYS A 74 12.34 5.88 8.17
CA LYS A 74 12.44 7.33 8.37
C LYS A 74 11.57 8.07 7.36
N GLY A 75 10.69 8.96 7.82
CA GLY A 75 9.74 9.70 6.97
C GLY A 75 8.58 8.86 6.42
N VAL A 76 8.48 7.58 6.81
CA VAL A 76 7.34 6.73 6.46
C VAL A 76 6.27 6.83 7.53
N GLU A 77 5.05 7.16 7.09
CA GLU A 77 3.87 7.23 7.93
C GLU A 77 2.89 6.13 7.56
N PHE A 78 2.50 5.34 8.55
CA PHE A 78 1.37 4.42 8.45
C PHE A 78 0.15 5.10 9.08
N ARG A 79 -0.78 5.54 8.23
CA ARG A 79 -2.02 6.21 8.63
C ARG A 79 -3.09 5.20 9.04
N ASP A 80 -4.18 5.70 9.63
CA ASP A 80 -5.30 4.88 10.05
C ASP A 80 -5.85 4.05 8.86
N PRO A 81 -5.90 2.72 8.99
CA PRO A 81 -6.28 1.84 7.89
C PRO A 81 -7.77 1.97 7.56
N LEU A 82 -8.63 2.14 8.57
CA LEU A 82 -10.08 2.20 8.37
C LEU A 82 -10.49 3.46 7.61
N GLN A 83 -9.98 4.62 8.01
CA GLN A 83 -10.19 5.88 7.31
C GLN A 83 -9.67 5.82 5.88
N SER A 84 -8.47 5.26 5.70
CA SER A 84 -7.83 5.20 4.38
C SER A 84 -8.55 4.24 3.42
N VAL A 85 -9.07 3.11 3.91
CA VAL A 85 -9.89 2.16 3.13
C VAL A 85 -11.25 2.77 2.80
N THR A 86 -11.91 3.39 3.78
CA THR A 86 -13.23 4.00 3.59
C THR A 86 -13.18 5.11 2.54
N ALA A 87 -12.17 5.98 2.60
CA ALA A 87 -11.98 7.03 1.61
C ALA A 87 -11.77 6.47 0.19
N GLU A 88 -10.98 5.39 0.06
CA GLU A 88 -10.70 4.76 -1.23
C GLU A 88 -11.92 4.00 -1.78
N MET A 89 -12.69 3.35 -0.92
CA MET A 89 -13.96 2.71 -1.30
C MET A 89 -14.96 3.74 -1.84
N MET A 90 -15.10 4.89 -1.18
CA MET A 90 -16.00 5.96 -1.64
C MET A 90 -15.59 6.52 -3.02
N ARG A 91 -14.29 6.48 -3.37
CA ARG A 91 -13.82 6.85 -4.71
C ARG A 91 -14.33 5.89 -5.78
N PHE A 92 -14.40 4.59 -5.49
CA PHE A 92 -14.90 3.58 -6.43
C PHE A 92 -16.41 3.65 -6.68
N ILE A 93 -17.20 4.02 -5.67
CA ILE A 93 -18.66 4.10 -5.79
C ILE A 93 -19.08 5.32 -6.65
N LYS A 94 -18.25 6.36 -6.71
CA LYS A 94 -18.51 7.59 -7.49
C LYS A 94 -18.12 7.49 -8.98
N THR A 95 -17.64 6.32 -9.44
CA THR A 95 -17.15 6.07 -10.82
C THR A 95 -17.89 4.93 -11.50
#